data_AF-A0A7V1WCN7-F1
#
_entry.id   AF-A0A7V1WCN7-F1
#
_cell.length_a   1.000
_cell.length_b   1.000
_cell.length_c   1.000
_cell.angle_alpha   90.00
_cell.angle_beta   90.00
_cell.angle_gamma   90.00
#
_symmetry.space_group_name_H-M   'P 1'
#
loop_
_entity.id
_entity.type
_entity.pdbx_description
1 polymer ?
#
loop_
_entity_poly.entity_id
_entity_poly.type
_entity_poly.pdbx_seq_one_letter_code
_entity_poly.pdbx_strand_id
1 'polypeptide(L)'
;MGTEPWVWAAFVGLILALLALDLFVFHREAHEVSFREAAKFSIFWIVLGLAFGGVVFAWQGAEAGGEYLAGYLLEKSLAVDNIFVFAVIFTYFAVPAKYQHRVLFWGIVGALGFRAAFIAGGAAL
;
A
#
# COMPACT_ATOMS: atom_id res chain seq x y z
N MET A 1 3.57 -18.08 -22.65
CA MET A 1 4.97 -17.67 -22.44
C MET A 1 5.25 -17.87 -20.96
N GLY A 2 5.95 -18.94 -20.59
CA GLY A 2 6.27 -19.22 -19.18
C GLY A 2 7.26 -18.17 -18.71
N THR A 3 6.88 -17.36 -17.73
CA THR A 3 7.85 -16.49 -17.05
C THR A 3 8.88 -17.40 -16.40
N GLU A 4 10.14 -17.26 -16.82
CA GLU A 4 11.20 -18.08 -16.25
C GLU A 4 11.26 -17.84 -14.73
N PRO A 5 11.46 -18.89 -13.91
CA PRO A 5 11.41 -18.79 -12.44
C PRO A 5 12.33 -17.71 -11.85
N TRP A 6 13.38 -17.32 -12.58
CA TRP A 6 14.31 -16.27 -12.17
C TRP A 6 13.66 -14.88 -12.12
N VAL A 7 12.62 -14.59 -12.93
CA VAL A 7 11.91 -13.29 -12.91
C VAL A 7 11.17 -13.11 -11.59
N TRP A 8 10.53 -14.18 -11.09
CA TRP A 8 9.89 -14.19 -9.79
C TRP A 8 10.90 -14.07 -8.66
N ALA A 9 12.02 -14.78 -8.74
CA ALA A 9 13.10 -14.66 -7.75
C ALA A 9 13.69 -13.23 -7.73
N ALA A 10 13.89 -12.61 -8.89
CA ALA A 10 14.36 -11.23 -9.01
C ALA A 10 13.34 -10.22 -8.47
N PHE A 11 12.05 -10.40 -8.76
CA PHE A 11 10.98 -9.55 -8.24
C PHE A 11 10.85 -9.64 -6.72
N VAL A 12 10.83 -10.87 -6.17
CA VAL A 12 10.81 -11.09 -4.72
C VAL A 12 12.08 -10.52 -4.09
N GLY A 13 13.25 -10.73 -4.70
CA GLY A 13 14.51 -10.14 -4.26
C GLY A 13 14.48 -8.62 -4.23
N LEU A 14 13.92 -7.98 -5.27
CA LEU A 14 13.72 -6.53 -5.33
C LEU A 14 12.80 -6.05 -4.20
N ILE A 15 11.66 -6.71 -3.99
CA ILE A 15 10.73 -6.36 -2.89
C ILE A 15 11.43 -6.49 -1.53
N LEU A 16 12.13 -7.59 -1.29
CA LEU A 16 12.86 -7.80 -0.03
C LEU A 16 13.96 -6.76 0.17
N ALA A 17 14.67 -6.37 -0.88
CA ALA A 17 15.67 -5.31 -0.81
C ALA A 17 15.06 -3.95 -0.50
N LEU A 18 13.93 -3.61 -1.15
CA LEU A 18 13.20 -2.37 -0.87
C LEU A 18 12.62 -2.35 0.55
N LEU A 19 12.10 -3.48 1.03
CA LEU A 19 11.59 -3.63 2.39
C LEU A 19 12.70 -3.54 3.44
N ALA A 20 13.84 -4.19 3.18
CA ALA A 20 15.02 -4.07 4.04
C ALA A 20 15.50 -2.61 4.08
N LEU A 21 15.57 -1.94 2.93
CA LEU A 21 15.92 -0.52 2.89
C LEU A 21 14.93 0.31 3.71
N ASP A 22 13.63 0.06 3.61
CA ASP A 22 12.62 0.76 4.42
C ASP A 22 12.79 0.55 5.93
N LEU A 23 12.95 -0.71 6.36
CA LEU A 23 13.04 -1.05 7.77
C LEU A 23 14.37 -0.59 8.41
N PHE A 24 15.48 -0.72 7.68
CA PHE A 24 16.82 -0.39 8.22
C PHE A 24 17.19 1.08 8.10
N VAL A 25 16.71 1.79 7.07
CA VAL A 25 17.08 3.18 6.81
C VAL A 25 16.04 4.17 7.35
N PHE A 26 14.75 3.88 7.20
CA PHE A 26 13.70 4.88 7.49
C PHE A 26 13.04 4.72 8.86
N HIS A 27 12.93 3.50 9.40
CA HIS A 27 12.34 3.25 10.73
C HIS A 27 13.33 3.39 11.89
N ARG A 28 14.48 4.05 11.68
CA ARG A 28 15.54 4.10 12.68
C ARG A 28 15.28 5.07 13.84
N GLU A 29 14.34 6.01 13.72
CA GLU A 29 13.95 6.90 14.81
C GLU A 29 12.43 7.10 14.90
N ALA A 30 11.88 6.87 16.09
CA ALA A 30 10.48 7.09 16.44
C ALA A 30 10.17 8.59 16.60
N HIS A 31 10.36 9.37 15.54
CA HIS A 31 9.94 10.76 15.48
C HIS A 31 8.46 10.84 15.05
N GLU A 32 7.71 11.80 15.61
CA GLU A 32 6.38 12.15 15.10
C GLU A 32 6.52 12.63 13.66
N VAL A 33 6.28 11.75 12.70
CA VAL A 33 6.38 12.05 11.27
C VAL A 33 5.49 13.26 10.97
N SER A 34 6.11 14.38 10.63
CA SER A 34 5.38 15.58 10.25
C SER A 34 4.59 15.32 8.97
N PHE A 35 3.44 15.98 8.78
CA PHE A 35 2.65 15.86 7.56
C PHE A 35 3.49 16.04 6.27
N ARG A 36 4.49 16.93 6.29
CA ARG A 36 5.41 17.13 5.17
C ARG A 36 6.35 15.95 4.92
N GLU A 37 6.79 15.27 5.97
CA GLU A 37 7.66 14.09 5.85
C GLU A 37 6.84 12.91 5.33
N ALA A 38 5.65 12.69 5.89
CA ALA A 38 4.72 11.65 5.41
C ALA A 38 4.36 11.85 3.92
N ALA A 39 4.13 13.11 3.50
CA ALA A 39 3.87 13.42 2.10
C ALA A 39 5.06 13.11 1.18
N LYS A 40 6.30 13.44 1.60
CA LYS A 40 7.52 13.12 0.83
C LYS A 40 7.70 11.61 0.70
N PHE A 41 7.51 10.86 1.78
CA PHE A 41 7.56 9.41 1.76
C PHE A 41 6.51 8.81 0.83
N SER A 42 5.27 9.30 0.89
CA SER A 42 4.21 8.86 -0.01
C SER A 42 4.56 9.10 -1.47
N ILE A 43 5.06 10.30 -1.81
CA ILE A 43 5.49 10.64 -3.18
C ILE A 43 6.64 9.74 -3.62
N PHE A 44 7.64 9.52 -2.79
CA PHE A 44 8.78 8.65 -3.10
C PHE A 44 8.31 7.24 -3.49
N TRP A 45 7.44 6.63 -2.67
CA TRP A 45 6.89 5.31 -2.95
C TRP A 45 6.00 5.28 -4.20
N ILE A 46 5.24 6.35 -4.46
CA ILE A 46 4.44 6.46 -5.68
C ILE A 46 5.34 6.49 -6.92
N VAL A 47 6.37 7.33 -6.90
CA VAL A 47 7.33 7.44 -8.01
C VAL A 47 8.04 6.12 -8.24
N LEU A 48 8.45 5.42 -7.19
CA LEU A 48 9.11 4.11 -7.30
C LEU A 48 8.18 3.06 -7.94
N GLY A 49 6.91 3.01 -7.54
CA GLY A 49 5.91 2.11 -8.14
C GLY A 49 5.67 2.43 -9.62
N LEU A 50 5.51 3.72 -9.97
CA LEU A 50 5.35 4.14 -11.36
C LEU A 50 6.59 3.87 -12.21
N ALA A 51 7.79 4.05 -11.65
CA ALA A 51 9.05 3.73 -12.33
C ALA A 51 9.14 2.23 -12.62
N PHE A 52 8.78 1.37 -11.67
CA PHE A 52 8.69 -0.07 -11.91
C PHE A 52 7.65 -0.42 -12.99
N GLY A 53 6.48 0.24 -12.98
CA GLY A 53 5.49 0.11 -14.06
C GLY A 53 6.05 0.52 -15.43
N GLY A 54 6.88 1.56 -15.49
CA GLY A 54 7.60 1.95 -16.71
C GLY A 54 8.59 0.88 -17.18
N VAL A 55 9.28 0.21 -16.26
CA VAL A 55 10.15 -0.95 -16.59
C VAL A 55 9.32 -2.11 -17.15
N VAL A 56 8.17 -2.42 -16.53
CA VAL A 56 7.25 -3.47 -17.02
C VAL A 56 6.73 -3.12 -18.42
N PHE A 57 6.34 -1.87 -18.64
CA PHE A 57 5.87 -1.39 -19.95
C PHE A 57 6.96 -1.50 -21.03
N ALA A 58 8.20 -1.14 -20.71
CA ALA A 58 9.31 -1.21 -21.65
C ALA A 58 9.73 -2.67 -21.97
N TRP A 59 9.61 -3.58 -21.01
CA TRP A 59 10.08 -4.96 -21.16
C TRP A 59 9.01 -5.93 -21.67
N GLN A 60 7.79 -5.85 -21.14
CA GLN A 60 6.68 -6.76 -21.47
C GLN A 60 5.61 -6.11 -22.38
N GLY A 61 5.82 -4.85 -22.77
CA GLY A 61 4.95 -4.13 -23.70
C GLY A 61 3.74 -3.47 -23.04
N ALA A 62 2.90 -2.87 -23.89
CA ALA A 62 1.80 -2.00 -23.46
C ALA A 62 0.67 -2.74 -22.72
N GLU A 63 0.44 -4.02 -23.03
CA GLU A 63 -0.61 -4.82 -22.40
C GLU A 63 -0.27 -5.11 -20.92
N ALA A 64 0.88 -5.72 -20.66
CA ALA A 64 1.35 -6.00 -19.30
C ALA A 64 1.62 -4.71 -18.48
N GLY A 65 2.14 -3.66 -19.11
CA GLY A 65 2.30 -2.35 -18.45
C GLY A 65 0.96 -1.71 -18.10
N GLY A 66 -0.05 -1.86 -18.96
CA GLY A 66 -1.42 -1.42 -18.72
C GLY A 66 -2.07 -2.19 -17.56
N GLU A 67 -1.93 -3.51 -17.52
CA GLU A 67 -2.42 -4.35 -16.42
C GLU A 67 -1.77 -3.98 -15.08
N TYR A 68 -0.45 -3.78 -15.08
CA TYR A 68 0.27 -3.32 -13.88
C TYR A 68 -0.25 -1.97 -13.40
N LEU A 69 -0.37 -0.99 -14.31
CA LEU A 69 -0.82 0.36 -13.96
C LEU A 69 -2.28 0.35 -13.47
N ALA A 70 -3.15 -0.42 -14.11
CA ALA A 70 -4.54 -0.59 -13.69
C ALA A 70 -4.62 -1.19 -12.28
N GLY A 71 -3.87 -2.26 -12.01
CA GLY A 71 -3.79 -2.85 -10.68
C GLY A 71 -3.22 -1.88 -9.64
N TYR A 72 -2.13 -1.19 -9.97
CA TYR A 72 -1.51 -0.20 -9.10
C TYR A 72 -2.47 0.94 -8.73
N LEU A 73 -3.21 1.48 -9.71
CA LEU A 73 -4.19 2.55 -9.48
C LEU A 73 -5.43 2.06 -8.72
N LEU A 74 -5.87 0.82 -8.95
CA LEU A 74 -6.95 0.20 -8.18
C LEU A 74 -6.56 0.07 -6.70
N GLU A 75 -5.40 -0.51 -6.43
CA GLU A 75 -4.89 -0.67 -5.07
C GLU A 75 -4.67 0.68 -4.38
N LYS A 76 -4.14 1.69 -5.11
CA LYS A 76 -4.01 3.04 -4.54
C LYS A 76 -5.33 3.75 -4.29
N SER A 77 -6.31 3.60 -5.19
CA SER A 77 -7.65 4.15 -4.98
C SER A 77 -8.32 3.55 -3.75
N LEU A 78 -8.22 2.23 -3.56
CA LEU A 78 -8.73 1.54 -2.37
C LEU A 78 -8.08 2.05 -1.08
N ALA A 79 -6.76 2.26 -1.08
CA ALA A 79 -6.06 2.81 0.07
C ALA A 79 -6.51 4.25 0.41
N VAL A 80 -6.73 5.10 -0.61
CA VAL A 80 -7.18 6.48 -0.43
C VAL A 80 -8.63 6.53 0.09
N ASP A 81 -9.51 5.70 -0.45
CA ASP A 81 -10.90 5.57 0.02
C ASP A 81 -10.94 5.24 1.52
N ASN A 82 -10.12 4.28 1.97
CA ASN A 82 -10.05 3.93 3.38
C ASN A 82 -9.59 5.10 4.26
N ILE A 83 -8.53 5.82 3.87
CA ILE A 83 -8.05 7.00 4.61
C ILE A 83 -9.14 8.09 4.69
N PHE A 84 -9.88 8.31 3.61
CA PHE A 84 -10.95 9.29 3.57
C PHE A 84 -12.08 8.97 4.55
N VAL A 85 -12.54 7.71 4.58
CA VAL A 85 -13.55 7.25 5.54
C VAL A 85 -13.08 7.48 6.98
N PHE A 86 -11.83 7.13 7.31
CA PHE A 86 -11.29 7.39 8.65
C PHE A 86 -11.20 8.89 8.97
N ALA A 87 -10.78 9.72 8.02
CA ALA A 87 -10.70 11.18 8.22
C ALA A 87 -12.08 11.79 8.52
N VAL A 88 -13.13 11.36 7.81
CA VAL A 88 -14.52 11.79 8.04
C VAL A 88 -14.98 11.37 9.44
N ILE A 89 -14.75 10.11 9.84
CA ILE A 89 -15.10 9.60 11.17
C ILE A 89 -14.38 10.38 12.27
N PHE A 90 -13.06 10.58 12.16
CA PHE A 90 -12.29 11.31 13.17
C PHE A 90 -12.72 12.77 13.30
N THR A 91 -13.06 13.41 12.18
CA THR A 91 -13.55 14.79 12.18
C THR A 91 -14.93 14.88 12.81
N TYR A 92 -15.85 13.97 12.46
CA TYR A 92 -17.21 13.94 13.01
C TYR A 92 -17.22 13.74 14.53
N PHE A 93 -16.37 12.84 15.04
CA PHE A 93 -16.26 12.56 16.48
C PHE A 93 -15.24 13.44 17.22
N ALA A 94 -14.61 14.41 16.54
CA ALA A 94 -13.57 15.29 17.10
C ALA A 94 -12.47 14.52 17.87
N VAL A 95 -11.98 13.42 17.30
CA VAL A 95 -11.01 12.51 17.97
C VAL A 95 -9.65 13.21 18.13
N PRO A 96 -9.14 13.39 19.36
CA PRO A 96 -7.83 14.02 19.59
C PRO A 96 -6.69 13.24 18.91
N ALA A 97 -5.72 13.96 18.31
CA ALA A 97 -4.62 13.38 17.53
C ALA A 97 -3.85 12.26 18.26
N LYS A 98 -3.67 12.38 19.59
CA LYS A 98 -3.03 11.36 20.44
C LYS A 98 -3.70 9.98 20.36
N TYR A 99 -5.00 9.93 20.10
CA TYR A 99 -5.75 8.67 20.04
C TYR A 99 -5.99 8.17 18.61
N GLN A 100 -5.75 9.00 17.58
CA GLN A 100 -6.03 8.63 16.19
C GLN A 100 -5.29 7.36 15.75
N HIS A 101 -4.00 7.22 16.09
CA HIS A 101 -3.25 6.00 15.75
C HIS A 101 -3.85 4.74 16.39
N ARG A 102 -4.27 4.82 17.65
CA ARG A 102 -4.86 3.68 18.36
C ARG A 102 -6.23 3.30 17.78
N VAL A 103 -7.07 4.30 17.50
CA VAL A 103 -8.41 4.06 16.92
C VAL A 103 -8.27 3.54 15.49
N LEU A 104 -7.35 4.10 14.70
CA LEU A 104 -7.04 3.64 13.34
C LEU A 104 -6.59 2.17 13.35
N PHE A 105 -5.68 1.80 14.25
CA PHE A 105 -5.19 0.43 14.38
C PHE A 105 -6.34 -0.57 14.65
N TRP A 106 -7.17 -0.29 15.65
CA TRP A 106 -8.33 -1.14 15.95
C TRP A 106 -9.36 -1.15 14.83
N GLY A 107 -9.54 -0.03 14.13
CA GLY A 107 -10.40 0.06 12.95
C GLY A 107 -9.92 -0.81 11.80
N ILE A 108 -8.62 -0.78 11.48
CA ILE A 108 -8.01 -1.61 10.43
C ILE A 108 -8.11 -3.10 10.78
N VAL A 109 -7.79 -3.48 12.03
CA VAL A 109 -7.91 -4.88 12.48
C VAL A 109 -9.36 -5.36 12.38
N GLY A 110 -10.32 -4.53 12.82
CA GLY A 110 -11.74 -4.84 12.69
C GLY A 110 -12.19 -4.97 11.23
N ALA A 111 -11.81 -4.01 10.37
CA ALA A 111 -12.13 -4.03 8.95
C ALA A 111 -11.55 -5.26 8.25
N LEU A 112 -10.31 -5.66 8.56
CA LEU A 112 -9.69 -6.86 8.04
C LEU A 112 -10.45 -8.12 8.48
N GLY A 113 -10.88 -8.17 9.75
CA GLY A 113 -11.71 -9.25 10.28
C GLY A 113 -13.06 -9.37 9.58
N PHE A 114 -13.79 -8.26 9.43
CA PHE A 114 -15.06 -8.25 8.68
C PHE A 114 -14.86 -8.63 7.21
N ARG A 115 -13.79 -8.14 6.58
CA ARG A 115 -13.44 -8.50 5.21
C ARG A 115 -13.21 -10.01 5.07
N ALA A 116 -12.42 -10.61 5.97
CA ALA A 116 -12.19 -12.06 5.96
C ALA A 116 -13.50 -12.85 6.18
N ALA A 117 -14.34 -12.42 7.12
CA ALA A 117 -15.61 -13.06 7.41
C ALA A 117 -16.57 -13.02 6.20
N PHE A 118 -16.70 -11.87 5.53
CA PHE A 118 -17.55 -11.75 4.34
C PHE A 118 -17.00 -12.55 3.15
N ILE A 119 -15.69 -12.59 2.95
CA ILE A 119 -15.09 -13.42 1.90
C ILE A 119 -15.35 -14.90 2.17
N ALA A 120 -15.13 -15.37 3.40
CA ALA A 120 -15.37 -16.76 3.77
C ALA A 120 -16.85 -17.14 3.67
N GLY A 121 -17.75 -16.26 4.13
CA GLY A 121 -19.19 -16.46 4.04
C GLY A 121 -19.70 -16.43 2.59
N GLY A 122 -19.18 -15.54 1.76
CA GLY A 122 -19.52 -15.44 0.34
C GLY A 122 -18.91 -16.54 -0.53
N ALA A 123 -17.77 -17.10 -0.16
CA ALA A 123 -17.14 -18.23 -0.86
C ALA A 123 -17.80 -19.58 -0.56
N ALA A 124 -18.59 -19.66 0.51
CA ALA A 124 -19.33 -20.85 0.91
C ALA A 124 -20.75 -20.92 0.29
N LEU A 125 -21.20 -19.84 -0.37
CA LEU A 125 -22.46 -19.74 -1.12
C LEU A 125 -22.21 -19.81 -2.62
#